data_AF-A0A6N2W1U5-F1
#
_entry.id   AF-A0A6N2W1U5-F1
#
_cell.length_a   1.000
_cell.length_b   1.000
_cell.length_c   1.000
_cell.angle_alpha   90.00
_cell.angle_beta   90.00
_cell.angle_gamma   90.00
#
_symmetry.space_group_name_H-M   'P 1'
#
loop_
_entity.id
_entity.type
_entity.pdbx_description
1 polymer ?
#
loop_
_entity_poly.entity_id
_entity_poly.type
_entity_poly.pdbx_seq_one_letter_code
_entity_poly.pdbx_strand_id
1 'polypeptide(L)' 'MKNVEREPAKENDLFFTCSSIDYIARNTKNTRADIVNALGKKNLEKIYDLADIYHSDNIERRACQ' A
#
# COMPACT_ATOMS: atom_id res chain seq x y z
N MET A 1 14.89 1.29 23.11
CA MET A 1 13.47 0.96 23.31
C MET A 1 12.96 0.33 22.03
N LYS A 2 12.45 -0.91 22.07
CA LYS A 2 11.68 -1.45 20.95
C LYS A 2 10.33 -0.75 20.98
N ASN A 3 10.03 0.07 19.98
CA ASN A 3 8.65 0.50 19.77
C ASN A 3 7.89 -0.81 19.50
N VAL A 4 7.10 -1.25 20.46
CA VAL A 4 6.15 -2.34 20.19
C VAL A 4 5.08 -1.68 19.34
N GLU A 5 5.11 -1.96 18.04
CA GLU A 5 4.03 -1.57 17.17
C GLU A 5 2.74 -2.21 17.72
N ARG A 6 1.68 -1.41 17.80
CA ARG A 6 0.45 -1.79 18.50
C ARG A 6 -0.26 -2.97 17.82
N GLU A 7 -0.01 -3.11 16.51
CA GLU A 7 -0.52 -4.14 15.61
C GLU A 7 0.66 -4.97 15.08
N PRO A 8 0.47 -6.25 14.73
CA PRO A 8 1.53 -7.04 14.11
C PRO A 8 1.88 -6.49 12.73
N ALA A 9 3.18 -6.43 12.41
CA ALA A 9 3.71 -5.81 11.19
C ALA A 9 2.97 -6.25 9.90
N LYS A 10 2.66 -7.54 9.77
CA LYS A 10 1.93 -8.08 8.61
C LYS A 10 0.53 -7.50 8.41
N GLU A 11 -0.19 -7.21 9.49
CA GLU A 11 -1.53 -6.59 9.41
C GLU A 11 -1.39 -5.11 9.02
N ASN A 12 -0.35 -4.44 9.52
CA ASN A 12 -0.06 -3.06 9.16
C ASN A 12 0.38 -2.93 7.68
N ASP A 13 1.24 -3.83 7.20
CA ASP A 13 1.68 -3.90 5.80
C ASP A 13 0.49 -4.11 4.86
N LEU A 14 -0.44 -4.99 5.25
CA LEU A 14 -1.66 -5.26 4.51
C LEU A 14 -2.57 -4.03 4.48
N PHE A 15 -2.72 -3.36 5.62
CA PHE A 15 -3.51 -2.14 5.73
C PHE A 15 -2.93 -1.01 4.86
N PHE A 16 -1.62 -0.81 4.89
CA PHE A 16 -0.93 0.17 4.06
C PHE A 16 -1.08 -0.12 2.56
N THR A 17 -0.90 -1.38 2.17
CA THR A 17 -1.05 -1.85 0.79
C THR A 17 -2.48 -1.59 0.29
N CYS A 18 -3.49 -1.96 1.07
CA CYS A 18 -4.90 -1.71 0.74
C CYS A 18 -5.24 -0.21 0.67
N SER A 19 -4.70 0.58 1.59
CA SER A 19 -4.90 2.04 1.61
C SER A 19 -4.30 2.72 0.39
N SER A 20 -3.15 2.22 -0.08
CA SER A 20 -2.50 2.71 -1.30
C SER A 20 -3.33 2.42 -2.55
N ILE A 21 -3.88 1.22 -2.66
CA ILE A 21 -4.78 0.83 -3.76
C ILE A 21 -6.05 1.70 -3.75
N ASP A 22 -6.64 1.91 -2.57
CA ASP A 22 -7.83 2.76 -2.43
C ASP A 22 -7.54 4.22 -2.79
N TYR A 23 -6.40 4.75 -2.38
CA TYR A 23 -5.96 6.10 -2.75
C TYR A 23 -5.83 6.26 -4.27
N ILE A 24 -5.17 5.33 -4.95
CA ILE A 24 -5.04 5.35 -6.42
C ILE A 24 -6.40 5.24 -7.10
N ALA A 25 -7.27 4.35 -6.61
CA ALA A 25 -8.63 4.18 -7.13
C ALA A 25 -9.44 5.48 -7.04
N ARG A 26 -9.39 6.19 -5.90
CA ARG A 26 -10.07 7.48 -5.70
C ARG A 26 -9.53 8.59 -6.62
N ASN A 27 -8.21 8.70 -6.77
CA ASN A 27 -7.61 9.73 -7.62
C ASN A 27 -7.84 9.50 -9.11
N THR A 28 -7.80 8.25 -9.55
CA THR A 28 -8.00 7.87 -10.95
C THR A 28 -9.47 7.64 -11.31
N LYS A 29 -10.38 7.73 -10.33
CA LYS A 29 -11.82 7.48 -10.47
C LYS A 29 -12.15 6.08 -11.03
N ASN A 30 -11.34 5.08 -10.65
CA ASN A 30 -11.54 3.67 -11.02
C ASN A 30 -12.01 2.84 -9.82
N THR A 31 -12.46 1.61 -10.07
CA THR A 31 -12.72 0.68 -8.96
C THR A 31 -11.41 0.11 -8.42
N ARG A 32 -11.39 -0.31 -7.15
CA ARG A 32 -10.21 -0.99 -6.57
C ARG A 32 -9.85 -2.25 -7.35
N ALA A 33 -10.84 -2.95 -7.91
CA ALA A 33 -10.63 -4.13 -8.72
C ALA A 33 -9.87 -3.80 -10.02
N ASP A 34 -10.20 -2.69 -10.68
CA ASP A 34 -9.48 -2.23 -11.86
C ASP A 34 -8.02 -1.89 -11.53
N ILE A 35 -7.77 -1.24 -10.39
CA ILE A 35 -6.41 -0.95 -9.93
C ILE A 35 -5.63 -2.23 -9.62
N VAL A 36 -6.24 -3.19 -8.91
CA VAL A 36 -5.62 -4.48 -8.61
C VAL A 36 -5.28 -5.24 -9.89
N ASN A 37 -6.19 -5.25 -10.87
CA ASN A 37 -5.98 -5.90 -12.16
C ASN A 37 -4.89 -5.20 -12.98
N ALA A 38 -4.85 -3.87 -12.97
CA ALA A 38 -3.85 -3.07 -13.68
C ALA A 38 -2.45 -3.23 -13.07
N LEU A 39 -2.34 -3.27 -11.73
CA LEU A 39 -1.07 -3.53 -11.04
C LEU A 39 -0.59 -4.96 -11.29
N GLY A 40 -1.49 -5.93 -11.19
CA GLY A 40 -1.17 -7.35 -11.31
C GLY A 40 -0.36 -7.88 -10.12
N LYS A 41 -0.30 -9.22 -10.01
CA LYS A 41 0.24 -9.91 -8.84
C LYS A 41 1.68 -9.50 -8.47
N LYS A 42 2.57 -9.43 -9.46
CA LYS A 42 3.99 -9.12 -9.24
C LYS A 42 4.23 -7.73 -8.63
N ASN A 43 3.45 -6.74 -9.05
CA ASN A 43 3.59 -5.39 -8.50
C ASN A 43 2.92 -5.27 -7.13
N LEU A 44 1.81 -5.99 -6.90
CA LEU A 44 1.18 -6.06 -5.58
C LEU A 44 2.08 -6.73 -4.54
N GLU A 45 2.74 -7.83 -4.90
CA GLU A 45 3.75 -8.48 -4.05
C GLU A 45 4.89 -7.51 -3.73
N LYS A 46 5.37 -6.76 -4.73
CA LYS A 46 6.41 -5.76 -4.53
C LYS A 46 5.96 -4.59 -3.63
N ILE A 47 4.71 -4.14 -3.72
CA ILE A 47 4.17 -3.09 -2.85
C ILE A 47 4.06 -3.61 -1.40
N TYR A 48 3.61 -4.86 -1.24
CA TYR A 48 3.50 -5.50 0.07
C TYR A 48 4.87 -5.72 0.73
N ASP A 49 5.85 -6.23 -0.02
CA ASP A 49 7.22 -6.45 0.48
C ASP A 49 7.93 -5.15 0.86
N LEU A 50 7.54 -4.03 0.26
CA LEU A 50 8.12 -2.72 0.54
C LEU A 50 7.32 -1.91 1.59
N ALA A 51 6.16 -2.40 2.04
CA ALA A 51 5.30 -1.70 2.98
C ALA A 51 6.00 -1.43 4.33
N ASP A 52 6.77 -2.41 4.82
CA ASP A 52 7.56 -2.32 6.05
C ASP A 52 8.58 -1.16 6.03
N ILE A 53 9.15 -0.88 4.85
CA ILE A 53 10.10 0.23 4.64
C ILE A 53 9.36 1.57 4.52
N TYR A 54 8.12 1.57 4.01
CA TYR A 54 7.37 2.78 3.67
C TYR A 54 6.41 3.26 4.75
N HIS A 55 6.31 2.59 5.89
CA HIS A 55 5.47 3.07 7.01
C HIS A 55 5.85 4.47 7.54
N SER A 56 7.04 4.99 7.20
CA SER A 56 7.47 6.36 7.52
C SER A 56 7.36 7.36 6.35
N ASP A 57 6.99 6.92 5.15
CA ASP A 57 6.97 7.72 3.92
C ASP A 57 5.54 8.13 3.53
N ASN A 58 5.38 9.35 3.00
CA ASN A 58 4.06 9.84 2.59
C ASN A 58 3.57 9.16 1.31
N ILE A 59 2.40 8.52 1.37
CA ILE A 59 1.72 7.81 0.26
C ILE A 59 1.56 8.71 -0.98
N GLU A 60 1.36 10.01 -0.75
CA GLU A 60 1.20 11.02 -1.81
C GLU A 60 2.39 11.10 -2.77
N ARG A 61 3.63 10.88 -2.28
CA ARG A 61 4.84 11.03 -3.11
C ARG A 61 4.96 9.94 -4.18
N ARG A 62 4.32 8.78 -3.98
CA ARG A 62 4.55 7.56 -4.77
C ARG A 62 3.40 7.19 -5.70
N ALA A 63 2.17 7.58 -5.36
CA ALA A 63 0.99 7.25 -6.17
C ALA A 63 0.90 8.06 -7.50
N CYS A 64 1.72 9.08 -7.68
CA CYS A 64 1.74 9.97 -8.86
C CYS A 64 3.05 9.92 -9.67
N GLN A 65 3.96 8.96 -9.40
CA GLN A 65 5.17 8.72 -10.22
C GLN A 65 5.01 7.51 -11.14
#